data_AF-A0A376B9K4-F1
#
_entry.id   AF-A0A376B9K4-F1
#
_cell.length_a   1.000
_cell.length_b   1.000
_cell.length_c   1.000
_cell.angle_alpha   90.00
_cell.angle_beta   90.00
_cell.angle_gamma   90.00
#
_symmetry.space_group_name_H-M   'P 1'
#
loop_
_entity.id
_entity.type
_entity.pdbx_description
1 polymer ?
#
loop_
_entity_poly.entity_id
_entity_poly.type
_entity_poly.pdbx_seq_one_letter_code
_entity_poly.pdbx_strand_id
1 'polypeptide(L)'
;MVTKQLSLQTKYNILLKKRPLLVKILTGSVLSSLNELISTTLTSSKGNKTNLQVLYKKIILMMFYGGLINSPINHYGYKLLVSFTKNLKVKNSIRNLIQLCCSLTVITPIQVLLLIVTLTIVNLPILNANSALVSIKLFINDFKKILGLLQKNIKSKFPKVYLSSLISSTLFVSFAQHYLQPENWSIFFSFAYTALNTSQNIYIKLKQKEEKESEQDNLAKKN
;
A
#
# COMPACT_ATOMS: atom_id res chain seq x y z
N MET A 1 -37.11 3.13 -27.07
CA MET A 1 -36.57 3.17 -25.69
C MET A 1 -35.09 3.49 -25.76
N VAL A 2 -34.68 4.70 -25.37
CA VAL A 2 -33.25 5.06 -25.28
C VAL A 2 -32.68 4.34 -24.07
N THR A 3 -31.81 3.34 -24.28
CA THR A 3 -31.01 2.75 -23.19
C THR A 3 -30.13 3.83 -22.60
N LYS A 4 -30.55 4.43 -21.49
CA LYS A 4 -29.77 5.43 -20.77
C LYS A 4 -28.43 4.79 -20.39
N GLN A 5 -27.35 5.17 -21.08
CA GLN A 5 -26.02 4.67 -20.76
C GLN A 5 -25.69 5.08 -19.33
N LEU A 6 -25.52 4.09 -18.44
CA LEU A 6 -25.06 4.36 -17.09
C LEU A 6 -23.64 4.95 -17.14
N SER A 7 -23.39 5.97 -16.32
CA SER A 7 -22.06 6.52 -16.14
C SER A 7 -21.10 5.44 -15.60
N LEU A 8 -19.81 5.61 -15.88
CA LEU A 8 -18.78 4.65 -15.44
C LEU A 8 -18.79 4.47 -13.91
N GLN A 9 -18.97 5.57 -13.17
CA GLN A 9 -19.12 5.55 -11.72
C GLN A 9 -20.30 4.68 -11.28
N THR A 10 -21.48 4.84 -11.88
CA THR A 10 -22.64 4.06 -11.46
C THR A 10 -22.45 2.58 -11.76
N LYS A 11 -21.83 2.23 -12.91
CA LYS A 11 -21.44 0.84 -13.21
C LYS A 11 -20.46 0.29 -12.18
N TYR A 12 -19.44 1.08 -11.81
CA TYR A 12 -18.48 0.70 -10.78
C TYR A 12 -19.17 0.45 -9.43
N ASN A 13 -20.03 1.37 -8.98
CA ASN A 13 -20.75 1.24 -7.72
C ASN A 13 -21.72 0.04 -7.70
N ILE A 14 -22.36 -0.27 -8.83
CA ILE A 14 -23.19 -1.48 -8.98
C ILE A 14 -22.34 -2.74 -8.83
N LEU A 15 -21.20 -2.80 -9.53
CA LEU A 15 -20.27 -3.94 -9.43
C LEU A 15 -19.70 -4.08 -8.02
N LEU A 16 -19.35 -2.96 -7.38
CA LEU A 16 -18.84 -2.93 -6.01
C LEU A 16 -19.88 -3.43 -5.00
N LYS A 17 -21.16 -3.14 -5.19
CA LYS A 17 -22.25 -3.70 -4.36
C LYS A 17 -22.45 -5.20 -4.63
N LYS A 18 -22.40 -5.63 -5.89
CA LYS A 18 -22.67 -7.02 -6.30
C LYS A 18 -21.53 -7.99 -5.95
N ARG A 19 -20.27 -7.55 -6.13
CA ARG A 19 -19.06 -8.36 -5.93
C ARG A 19 -17.97 -7.53 -5.23
N PRO A 20 -18.19 -7.12 -3.97
CA PRO A 20 -17.34 -6.14 -3.28
C PRO A 20 -15.88 -6.58 -3.17
N LEU A 21 -15.63 -7.85 -2.86
CA LEU A 21 -14.27 -8.35 -2.70
C LEU A 21 -13.53 -8.37 -4.04
N LEU A 22 -14.14 -8.94 -5.09
CA LEU A 22 -13.51 -9.07 -6.41
C LEU A 22 -13.17 -7.71 -7.02
N VAL A 23 -14.09 -6.75 -6.94
CA VAL A 23 -13.83 -5.39 -7.44
C VAL A 23 -12.68 -4.75 -6.67
N LYS A 24 -12.64 -4.89 -5.34
CA LYS A 24 -11.53 -4.34 -4.54
C LYS A 24 -10.19 -5.03 -4.82
N ILE A 25 -10.18 -6.34 -5.05
CA ILE A 25 -8.96 -7.08 -5.44
C ILE A 25 -8.43 -6.52 -6.76
N LEU A 26 -9.28 -6.41 -7.79
CA LEU A 26 -8.88 -5.88 -9.10
C LEU A 26 -8.40 -4.43 -9.01
N THR A 27 -9.19 -3.57 -8.36
CA THR A 27 -8.83 -2.16 -8.17
C THR A 27 -7.52 -2.03 -7.38
N GLY A 28 -7.36 -2.80 -6.29
CA GLY A 28 -6.15 -2.79 -5.47
C GLY A 28 -4.92 -3.27 -6.24
N SER A 29 -5.05 -4.36 -7.02
CA SER A 29 -3.97 -4.87 -7.87
C SER A 29 -3.49 -3.85 -8.90
N VAL A 30 -4.42 -3.22 -9.61
CA VAL A 30 -4.09 -2.21 -10.63
C VAL A 30 -3.47 -0.96 -10.00
N LEU A 31 -4.03 -0.47 -8.89
CA LEU A 31 -3.50 0.73 -8.24
C LEU A 31 -2.12 0.47 -7.64
N SER A 32 -1.90 -0.68 -6.99
CA SER A 32 -0.58 -1.00 -6.44
C SER A 32 0.48 -1.23 -7.51
N SER A 33 0.13 -1.81 -8.66
CA SER A 33 1.06 -1.96 -9.78
C SER A 33 1.46 -0.61 -10.39
N LEU A 34 0.49 0.31 -10.52
CA LEU A 34 0.74 1.69 -10.95
C LEU A 34 1.63 2.45 -9.96
N ASN A 35 1.37 2.33 -8.67
CA ASN A 35 2.19 2.98 -7.63
C ASN A 35 3.65 2.52 -7.70
N GLU A 36 3.88 1.24 -7.98
CA GLU A 36 5.23 0.69 -8.13
C GLU A 36 5.93 1.19 -9.38
N LEU A 37 5.20 1.32 -10.49
CA LEU A 37 5.70 1.91 -11.72
C LEU A 37 6.11 3.37 -11.50
N ILE A 38 5.20 4.19 -10.96
CA ILE A 38 5.43 5.62 -10.72
C ILE A 38 6.59 5.83 -9.75
N SER A 39 6.58 5.12 -8.61
CA SER A 39 7.63 5.27 -7.60
C SER A 39 9.00 4.82 -8.12
N THR A 40 9.07 3.75 -8.92
CA THR A 40 10.34 3.31 -9.50
C THR A 40 10.86 4.28 -10.55
N THR A 41 9.98 4.83 -11.40
CA THR A 41 10.38 5.83 -12.38
C THR A 41 10.92 7.10 -11.69
N LEU A 42 10.28 7.56 -10.62
CA LEU A 42 10.70 8.77 -9.91
C LEU A 42 11.95 8.58 -9.03
N THR A 43 12.23 7.36 -8.56
CA THR A 43 13.38 7.06 -7.70
C THR A 43 14.58 6.46 -8.44
N SER A 44 14.42 6.10 -9.72
CA SER A 44 15.51 5.67 -10.57
C SER A 44 16.50 6.82 -10.79
N SER A 45 17.79 6.58 -10.52
CA SER A 45 18.83 7.59 -10.72
C SER A 45 19.00 7.92 -12.20
N LYS A 46 19.23 9.20 -12.55
CA LYS A 46 19.67 9.60 -13.91
C LYS A 46 20.90 8.77 -14.29
N GLY A 47 20.79 7.94 -15.32
CA GLY A 47 21.86 7.07 -15.82
C GLY A 47 21.74 5.57 -15.47
N ASN A 48 21.05 5.21 -14.38
CA ASN A 48 20.83 3.81 -13.99
C ASN A 48 19.37 3.41 -14.27
N LYS A 49 19.10 3.01 -15.52
CA LYS A 49 17.81 2.39 -15.86
C LYS A 49 17.70 1.08 -15.10
N THR A 50 16.67 0.97 -14.26
CA THR A 50 16.32 -0.31 -13.65
C THR A 50 16.06 -1.33 -14.76
N ASN A 51 16.68 -2.52 -14.65
CA ASN A 51 16.48 -3.58 -15.64
C ASN A 51 14.97 -3.85 -15.76
N LEU A 52 14.48 -3.87 -17.00
CA LEU A 52 13.06 -4.04 -17.31
C LEU A 52 12.50 -5.34 -16.70
N GLN A 53 13.28 -6.41 -16.68
CA GLN A 53 12.88 -7.67 -16.05
C GLN A 53 12.70 -7.53 -14.53
N VAL A 54 13.56 -6.76 -13.88
CA VAL A 54 13.45 -6.47 -12.44
C VAL A 54 12.23 -5.59 -12.18
N LEU A 55 11.98 -4.58 -13.01
CA LEU A 55 10.79 -3.73 -12.91
C LEU A 55 9.50 -4.55 -13.00
N TYR A 56 9.37 -5.45 -13.99
CA TYR A 56 8.20 -6.32 -14.11
C TYR A 56 7.99 -7.19 -12.87
N LYS A 57 9.05 -7.78 -12.30
CA LYS A 57 8.94 -8.56 -11.06
C LYS A 57 8.42 -7.71 -9.90
N LYS A 58 8.91 -6.48 -9.75
CA LYS A 58 8.43 -5.55 -8.71
C LYS A 58 6.96 -5.20 -8.89
N ILE A 59 6.55 -4.87 -10.12
CA ILE A 59 5.16 -4.55 -10.47
C ILE A 59 4.24 -5.73 -10.16
N ILE A 60 4.61 -6.95 -10.55
CA ILE A 60 3.83 -8.16 -10.29
C ILE A 60 3.70 -8.41 -8.77
N LEU A 61 4.78 -8.26 -8.01
CA LEU A 61 4.75 -8.47 -6.57
C LEU A 61 3.87 -7.42 -5.87
N MET A 62 3.91 -6.17 -6.31
CA MET A 62 3.04 -5.11 -5.82
C MET A 62 1.58 -5.28 -6.24
N MET A 63 1.33 -5.87 -7.43
CA MET A 63 0.00 -6.26 -7.88
C MET A 63 -0.61 -7.32 -6.96
N PHE A 64 0.18 -8.32 -6.56
CA PHE A 64 -0.25 -9.33 -5.58
C PHE A 64 -0.47 -8.74 -4.19
N TYR A 65 0.40 -7.84 -3.74
CA TYR A 65 0.19 -7.11 -2.49
C TYR A 65 -1.13 -6.33 -2.49
N GLY A 66 -1.38 -5.52 -3.53
CA GLY A 66 -2.60 -4.72 -3.63
C GLY A 66 -3.87 -5.57 -3.65
N GLY A 67 -3.84 -6.65 -4.44
CA GLY A 67 -4.99 -7.51 -4.65
C GLY A 67 -5.23 -8.52 -3.55
N LEU A 68 -4.22 -9.32 -3.18
CA LEU A 68 -4.40 -10.48 -2.30
C LEU A 68 -4.09 -10.20 -0.83
N ILE A 69 -3.37 -9.13 -0.53
CA ILE A 69 -2.99 -8.78 0.85
C ILE A 69 -3.81 -7.58 1.31
N ASN A 70 -3.57 -6.41 0.73
CA ASN A 70 -4.14 -5.14 1.18
C ASN A 70 -5.66 -5.10 1.05
N SER A 71 -6.20 -5.47 -0.12
CA SER A 71 -7.64 -5.41 -0.38
C SER A 71 -8.48 -6.31 0.57
N PRO A 72 -8.14 -7.61 0.79
CA PRO A 72 -8.84 -8.47 1.74
C PRO A 72 -8.73 -7.96 3.18
N ILE A 73 -7.55 -7.51 3.61
CA ILE A 73 -7.36 -6.96 4.96
C ILE A 73 -8.27 -5.77 5.18
N ASN A 74 -8.41 -4.90 4.17
CA ASN A 74 -9.29 -3.74 4.26
C ASN A 74 -10.75 -4.19 4.30
N HIS A 75 -11.14 -5.10 3.41
CA HIS A 75 -12.51 -5.59 3.36
C HIS A 75 -12.95 -6.25 4.68
N TYR A 76 -12.17 -7.20 5.19
CA TYR A 76 -12.51 -7.95 6.39
C TYR A 76 -12.25 -7.14 7.67
N GLY A 77 -11.18 -6.35 7.71
CA GLY A 77 -10.87 -5.48 8.85
C GLY A 77 -11.99 -4.48 9.12
N TYR A 78 -12.49 -3.79 8.07
CA TYR A 78 -13.63 -2.90 8.23
C TYR A 78 -14.93 -3.66 8.55
N LYS A 79 -15.15 -4.86 7.99
CA LYS A 79 -16.32 -5.67 8.32
C LYS A 79 -16.33 -6.07 9.81
N LEU A 80 -15.19 -6.52 10.33
CA LEU A 80 -15.01 -6.86 11.74
C LEU A 80 -15.26 -5.63 12.63
N LEU A 81 -14.70 -4.49 12.25
CA LEU A 81 -14.86 -3.25 13.00
C LEU A 81 -16.31 -2.75 13.04
N VAL A 82 -17.00 -2.78 11.91
CA VAL A 82 -18.41 -2.41 11.84
C VAL A 82 -19.25 -3.38 12.67
N SER A 83 -18.93 -4.67 12.65
CA SER A 83 -19.61 -5.66 13.50
C SER A 83 -19.42 -5.38 14.99
N PHE A 84 -18.20 -5.07 15.42
CA PHE A 84 -17.88 -4.73 16.81
C PHE A 84 -18.60 -3.46 17.26
N THR A 85 -18.56 -2.41 16.45
CA THR A 85 -19.13 -1.10 16.80
C THR A 85 -20.65 -1.01 16.69
N LYS A 86 -21.29 -1.89 15.90
CA LYS A 86 -22.77 -2.00 15.85
C LYS A 86 -23.36 -2.41 17.19
N ASN A 87 -22.63 -3.21 17.97
CA ASN A 87 -23.06 -3.65 19.30
C ASN A 87 -23.01 -2.54 20.36
N LEU A 88 -22.39 -1.40 20.04
CA LEU A 88 -22.33 -0.23 20.91
C LEU A 88 -23.63 0.58 20.80
N LYS A 89 -24.31 0.78 21.94
CA LYS A 89 -25.52 1.62 22.06
C LYS A 89 -25.16 3.11 22.13
N VAL A 90 -24.58 3.65 21.05
CA VAL A 90 -24.19 5.06 20.93
C VAL A 90 -24.80 5.72 19.69
N LYS A 91 -24.89 7.05 19.69
CA LYS A 91 -25.37 7.85 18.54
C LYS A 91 -24.52 7.58 17.29
N ASN A 92 -25.12 7.73 16.10
CA ASN A 92 -24.48 7.40 14.83
C ASN A 92 -23.18 8.19 14.59
N SER A 93 -23.14 9.48 14.93
CA SER A 93 -21.92 10.30 14.80
C SER A 93 -20.78 9.82 15.69
N ILE A 94 -21.08 9.42 16.93
CA ILE A 94 -20.10 8.87 17.87
C ILE A 94 -19.62 7.51 17.38
N ARG A 95 -20.53 6.66 16.87
CA ARG A 95 -20.17 5.38 16.28
C ARG A 95 -19.19 5.53 15.11
N ASN A 96 -19.45 6.49 14.22
CA ASN A 96 -18.57 6.76 13.08
C ASN A 96 -17.20 7.26 13.54
N LEU A 97 -17.14 8.10 14.57
CA LEU A 97 -15.87 8.54 15.16
C LEU A 97 -15.10 7.38 15.80
N ILE A 98 -15.78 6.52 16.56
CA ILE A 98 -15.18 5.31 17.15
C ILE A 98 -14.67 4.38 16.06
N GLN A 99 -15.44 4.15 14.99
CA GLN A 99 -15.01 3.36 13.84
C GLN A 99 -13.76 3.98 13.19
N LEU A 100 -13.72 5.30 13.01
CA LEU A 100 -12.54 5.96 12.47
C LEU A 100 -11.34 5.74 13.38
N CYS A 101 -11.44 6.07 14.67
CA CYS A 101 -10.36 5.92 15.65
C CYS A 101 -9.86 4.47 15.72
N CYS A 102 -10.75 3.48 15.83
CA CYS A 102 -10.37 2.07 15.85
C CYS A 102 -9.75 1.58 14.53
N SER A 103 -10.21 2.10 13.39
CA SER A 103 -9.58 1.77 12.09
C SER A 103 -8.16 2.33 11.99
N LEU A 104 -7.93 3.51 12.57
CA LEU A 104 -6.62 4.15 12.63
C LEU A 104 -5.68 3.46 13.62
N THR A 105 -6.18 2.86 14.70
CA THR A 105 -5.35 2.18 15.70
C THR A 105 -5.14 0.69 15.46
N VAL A 106 -6.04 0.01 14.74
CA VAL A 106 -5.94 -1.45 14.52
C VAL A 106 -5.60 -1.77 13.07
N ILE A 107 -6.39 -1.27 12.11
CA ILE A 107 -6.25 -1.66 10.70
C ILE A 107 -5.03 -0.97 10.08
N THR A 108 -4.86 0.32 10.33
CA THR A 108 -3.79 1.13 9.71
C THR A 108 -2.38 0.65 10.10
N PRO A 109 -2.06 0.32 11.37
CA PRO A 109 -0.75 -0.26 11.72
C PRO A 109 -0.44 -1.55 10.97
N ILE A 110 -1.44 -2.43 10.82
CA ILE A 110 -1.29 -3.69 10.10
C ILE A 110 -0.98 -3.42 8.62
N GLN A 111 -1.72 -2.51 7.98
CA GLN A 111 -1.47 -2.10 6.60
C GLN A 111 -0.07 -1.53 6.41
N VAL A 112 0.36 -0.61 7.28
CA VAL A 112 1.68 0.05 7.20
C VAL A 112 2.80 -0.97 7.42
N LEU A 113 2.64 -1.90 8.36
CA LEU A 113 3.59 -2.98 8.59
C LEU A 113 3.74 -3.84 7.33
N LEU A 114 2.63 -4.28 6.75
CA LEU A 114 2.63 -5.10 5.54
C LEU A 114 3.18 -4.36 4.32
N LEU A 115 2.93 -3.05 4.22
CA LEU A 115 3.53 -2.21 3.19
C LEU A 115 5.05 -2.19 3.31
N ILE A 116 5.59 -1.95 4.52
CA ILE A 116 7.04 -1.91 4.75
C ILE A 116 7.68 -3.27 4.50
N VAL A 117 7.03 -4.36 4.94
CA VAL A 117 7.49 -5.73 4.67
C VAL A 117 7.56 -5.97 3.16
N THR A 118 6.48 -5.65 2.44
CA THR A 118 6.40 -5.82 0.99
C THR A 118 7.47 -5.00 0.28
N LEU A 119 7.62 -3.71 0.60
CA LEU A 119 8.63 -2.85 -0.02
C LEU A 119 10.06 -3.25 0.31
N THR A 120 10.29 -3.85 1.47
CA THR A 120 11.58 -4.46 1.78
C THR A 120 11.84 -5.63 0.84
N ILE A 121 10.88 -6.54 0.67
CA ILE A 121 11.01 -7.72 -0.22
C ILE A 121 11.17 -7.30 -1.69
N VAL A 122 10.34 -6.36 -2.16
CA VAL A 122 10.35 -5.80 -3.53
C VAL A 122 11.70 -5.15 -3.89
N ASN A 123 12.46 -4.69 -2.90
CA ASN A 123 13.77 -4.07 -3.11
C ASN A 123 14.95 -4.95 -2.70
N LEU A 124 14.72 -6.24 -2.40
CA LEU A 124 15.79 -7.19 -2.15
C LEU A 124 16.59 -7.47 -3.45
N PRO A 125 17.92 -7.61 -3.36
CA PRO A 125 18.77 -8.01 -4.49
C PRO A 125 18.36 -9.36 -5.10
N ILE A 126 17.67 -10.20 -4.33
CA ILE A 126 17.17 -11.53 -4.72
C ILE A 126 16.28 -11.52 -5.97
N LEU A 127 15.63 -10.40 -6.25
CA LEU A 127 14.77 -10.24 -7.43
C LEU A 127 15.58 -10.05 -8.72
N ASN A 128 16.87 -9.73 -8.61
CA ASN A 128 17.79 -9.66 -9.74
C ASN A 128 18.22 -11.04 -10.24
N ALA A 129 17.91 -12.14 -9.52
CA ALA A 129 18.26 -13.48 -9.95
C ALA A 129 17.48 -13.89 -11.23
N ASN A 130 18.16 -14.57 -12.15
CA ASN A 130 17.61 -14.93 -13.46
C ASN A 130 16.51 -16.01 -13.39
N SER A 131 16.43 -16.78 -12.30
CA SER A 131 15.42 -17.84 -12.12
C SER A 131 14.75 -17.80 -10.75
N ALA A 132 13.47 -18.18 -10.70
CA ALA A 132 12.67 -18.18 -9.46
C ALA A 132 13.22 -19.15 -8.41
N LEU A 133 13.74 -20.30 -8.84
CA LEU A 133 14.34 -21.30 -7.94
C LEU A 133 15.59 -20.75 -7.22
N VAL A 134 16.42 -19.98 -7.92
CA VAL A 134 17.59 -19.33 -7.33
C VAL A 134 17.17 -18.26 -6.33
N SER A 135 16.14 -17.45 -6.65
CA SER A 135 15.57 -16.48 -5.71
C SER A 135 15.08 -17.15 -4.41
N ILE A 136 14.39 -18.29 -4.52
CA ILE A 136 13.89 -19.03 -3.35
C ILE A 136 15.04 -19.60 -2.53
N LYS A 137 16.04 -20.21 -3.17
CA LYS A 137 17.20 -20.77 -2.47
C LYS A 137 17.99 -19.69 -1.72
N LEU A 138 18.24 -18.55 -2.36
CA LEU A 138 18.88 -17.39 -1.73
C LEU A 138 18.03 -16.87 -0.56
N PHE A 139 16.70 -16.82 -0.71
CA PHE A 139 15.80 -16.35 0.34
C PHE A 139 15.90 -17.21 1.59
N ILE A 140 15.90 -18.54 1.42
CA ILE A 140 16.01 -19.50 2.53
C ILE A 140 17.37 -19.37 3.21
N ASN A 141 18.45 -19.24 2.43
CA ASN A 141 19.81 -19.15 2.98
C ASN A 141 20.05 -17.84 3.75
N ASP A 142 19.55 -16.72 3.24
CA ASP A 142 19.72 -15.39 3.86
C ASP A 142 18.54 -14.99 4.76
N PHE A 143 17.69 -15.95 5.17
CA PHE A 143 16.46 -15.67 5.91
C PHE A 143 16.69 -14.84 7.18
N LYS A 144 17.72 -15.16 7.99
CA LYS A 144 18.06 -14.39 9.19
C LYS A 144 18.45 -12.94 8.87
N LYS A 145 19.19 -12.72 7.77
CA LYS A 145 19.57 -11.37 7.33
C LYS A 145 18.33 -10.60 6.88
N ILE A 146 17.44 -11.25 6.14
CA ILE A 146 16.17 -10.65 5.70
C ILE A 146 15.32 -10.25 6.90
N LEU A 147 15.22 -11.09 7.93
CA LEU A 147 14.53 -10.74 9.18
C LEU A 147 15.16 -9.53 9.88
N GLY A 148 16.50 -9.47 9.95
CA GLY A 148 17.20 -8.30 10.49
C GLY A 148 16.91 -7.02 9.71
N LEU A 149 16.92 -7.09 8.37
CA LEU A 149 16.56 -5.97 7.49
C LEU A 149 15.10 -5.53 7.68
N LEU A 150 14.17 -6.47 7.81
CA LEU A 150 12.77 -6.19 8.08
C LEU A 150 12.61 -5.47 9.42
N GLN A 151 13.24 -5.97 10.48
CA GLN A 151 13.20 -5.33 11.80
C GLN A 151 13.79 -3.92 11.76
N LYS A 152 14.94 -3.72 11.09
CA LYS A 152 15.57 -2.40 10.89
C LYS A 152 14.63 -1.45 10.14
N ASN A 153 14.04 -1.91 9.03
CA ASN A 153 13.12 -1.12 8.21
C ASN A 153 11.82 -0.78 8.93
N ILE A 154 11.24 -1.72 9.67
CA ILE A 154 10.04 -1.48 10.48
C ILE A 154 10.37 -0.42 11.54
N LYS A 155 11.42 -0.61 12.35
CA LYS A 155 11.78 0.35 13.40
C LYS A 155 12.06 1.76 12.87
N SER A 156 12.73 1.87 11.72
CA SER A 156 13.11 3.17 11.16
C SER A 156 12.00 3.87 10.37
N LYS A 157 11.15 3.12 9.65
CA LYS A 157 10.21 3.69 8.66
C LYS A 157 8.78 3.70 9.17
N PHE A 158 8.41 2.77 10.05
CA PHE A 158 7.05 2.63 10.56
C PHE A 158 6.48 3.92 11.16
N PRO A 159 7.16 4.63 12.09
CA PRO A 159 6.54 5.78 12.76
C PRO A 159 6.14 6.89 11.78
N LYS A 160 7.02 7.21 10.83
CA LYS A 160 6.79 8.27 9.83
C LYS A 160 5.69 7.88 8.83
N VAL A 161 5.72 6.64 8.33
CA VAL A 161 4.72 6.14 7.39
C VAL A 161 3.36 6.07 8.07
N TYR A 162 3.29 5.55 9.30
CA TYR A 162 2.07 5.51 10.10
C TYR A 162 1.50 6.92 10.36
N LEU A 163 2.33 7.86 10.80
CA LEU A 163 1.88 9.25 11.02
C LEU A 163 1.34 9.89 9.74
N SER A 164 2.00 9.68 8.60
CA SER A 164 1.50 10.18 7.31
C SER A 164 0.13 9.58 6.95
N SER A 165 -0.12 8.30 7.28
CA SER A 165 -1.41 7.65 7.07
C SER A 165 -2.50 8.22 7.97
N LEU A 166 -2.18 8.55 9.23
CA LEU A 166 -3.12 9.17 10.16
C LEU A 166 -3.56 10.56 9.68
N ILE A 167 -2.59 11.40 9.32
CA ILE A 167 -2.85 12.77 8.85
C ILE A 167 -3.67 12.71 7.55
N SER A 168 -3.20 11.93 6.57
CA SER A 168 -3.84 11.87 5.26
C SER A 168 -5.26 11.31 5.33
N SER A 169 -5.49 10.26 6.13
CA SER A 169 -6.84 9.69 6.30
C SER A 169 -7.82 10.70 6.87
N THR A 170 -7.38 11.49 7.86
CA THR A 170 -8.21 12.54 8.47
C THR A 170 -8.53 13.64 7.45
N LEU A 171 -7.54 14.07 6.66
CA LEU A 171 -7.73 15.05 5.60
C LEU A 171 -8.67 14.54 4.50
N PHE A 172 -8.51 13.28 4.07
CA PHE A 172 -9.35 12.69 3.03
C PHE A 172 -10.81 12.58 3.48
N VAL A 173 -11.05 12.14 4.71
CA VAL A 173 -12.41 12.06 5.25
C VAL A 173 -13.04 13.44 5.38
N SER A 174 -12.31 14.42 5.91
CA SER A 174 -12.79 15.82 6.01
C SER A 174 -13.13 16.39 4.63
N PHE A 175 -12.24 16.20 3.65
CA PHE A 175 -12.48 16.64 2.28
C PHE A 175 -13.73 15.96 1.66
N ALA A 176 -13.87 14.65 1.82
CA ALA A 176 -15.01 13.91 1.29
C ALA A 176 -16.34 14.37 1.92
N GLN A 177 -16.35 14.68 3.22
CA GLN A 177 -17.54 15.14 3.93
C GLN A 177 -18.00 16.53 3.49
N HIS A 178 -17.06 17.44 3.21
CA HIS A 178 -17.40 18.82 2.83
C HIS A 178 -17.70 18.99 1.33
N TYR A 179 -17.04 18.24 0.46
CA TYR A 179 -17.03 18.54 -0.98
C TYR A 179 -17.60 17.44 -1.88
N LEU A 180 -17.83 16.22 -1.38
CA LEU A 180 -18.20 15.07 -2.23
C LEU A 180 -19.52 14.42 -1.81
N GLN A 181 -20.35 14.15 -2.81
CA GLN A 181 -21.54 13.32 -2.63
C GLN A 181 -21.17 11.86 -2.29
N PRO A 182 -21.95 11.16 -1.45
CA PRO A 182 -21.64 9.80 -1.00
C PRO A 182 -21.37 8.78 -2.11
N GLU A 183 -21.98 8.94 -3.29
CA GLU A 183 -21.77 8.03 -4.43
C GLU A 183 -20.36 8.13 -5.01
N ASN A 184 -19.65 9.24 -4.78
CA ASN A 184 -18.28 9.49 -5.27
C ASN A 184 -17.20 8.99 -4.30
N TRP A 185 -17.56 8.70 -3.06
CA TRP A 185 -16.60 8.44 -1.99
C TRP A 185 -15.68 7.27 -2.31
N SER A 186 -16.20 6.16 -2.84
CA SER A 186 -15.36 4.99 -3.14
C SER A 186 -14.29 5.29 -4.18
N ILE A 187 -14.59 6.09 -5.21
CA ILE A 187 -13.64 6.41 -6.28
C ILE A 187 -12.59 7.38 -5.74
N PHE A 188 -13.05 8.42 -5.03
CA PHE A 188 -12.17 9.39 -4.40
C PHE A 188 -11.19 8.73 -3.43
N PHE A 189 -11.67 7.90 -2.50
CA PHE A 189 -10.79 7.24 -1.54
C PHE A 189 -9.81 6.29 -2.23
N SER A 190 -10.24 5.53 -3.25
CA SER A 190 -9.31 4.71 -4.04
C SER A 190 -8.19 5.54 -4.64
N PHE A 191 -8.50 6.70 -5.21
CA PHE A 191 -7.49 7.61 -5.78
C PHE A 191 -6.59 8.26 -4.70
N ALA A 192 -7.19 8.83 -3.65
CA ALA A 192 -6.47 9.51 -2.59
C ALA A 192 -5.50 8.58 -1.84
N TYR A 193 -5.94 7.36 -1.50
CA TYR A 193 -5.07 6.35 -0.87
C TYR A 193 -4.02 5.82 -1.84
N THR A 194 -4.28 5.82 -3.16
CA THR A 194 -3.27 5.47 -4.17
C THR A 194 -2.16 6.51 -4.23
N ALA A 195 -2.51 7.80 -4.21
CA ALA A 195 -1.56 8.89 -4.14
C ALA A 195 -0.72 8.80 -2.84
N LEU A 196 -1.37 8.57 -1.69
CA LEU A 196 -0.68 8.35 -0.41
C LEU A 196 0.30 7.18 -0.48
N ASN A 197 -0.14 6.01 -0.96
CA ASN A 197 0.70 4.82 -1.08
C ASN A 197 1.88 5.07 -2.02
N THR A 198 1.69 5.83 -3.08
CA THR A 198 2.78 6.23 -4.00
C THR A 198 3.80 7.10 -3.28
N SER A 199 3.36 8.14 -2.57
CA SER A 199 4.23 9.03 -1.79
C SER A 199 5.01 8.26 -0.73
N GLN A 200 4.36 7.34 0.00
CA GLN A 200 5.01 6.49 0.99
C GLN A 200 6.02 5.52 0.35
N ASN A 201 5.69 4.93 -0.80
CA ASN A 201 6.60 4.06 -1.54
C ASN A 201 7.85 4.83 -2.00
N ILE A 202 7.68 6.03 -2.57
CA ILE A 202 8.79 6.93 -2.95
C ILE A 202 9.65 7.24 -1.72
N TYR A 203 9.05 7.69 -0.62
CA TYR A 203 9.76 7.99 0.62
C TYR A 203 10.60 6.81 1.12
N ILE A 204 10.02 5.61 1.16
CA ILE A 204 10.72 4.39 1.60
C ILE A 204 11.89 4.06 0.67
N LYS A 205 11.69 4.14 -0.65
CA LYS A 205 12.72 3.86 -1.66
C LYS A 205 13.88 4.85 -1.59
N LEU A 206 13.60 6.15 -1.43
CA LEU A 206 14.63 7.17 -1.25
C LEU A 206 15.44 6.90 0.02
N LYS A 207 14.77 6.60 1.14
CA LYS A 207 15.46 6.28 2.39
C LYS A 207 16.34 5.02 2.28
N GLN A 208 15.87 3.99 1.60
CA GLN A 208 16.67 2.79 1.32
C GLN A 208 17.89 3.08 0.45
N LYS A 209 17.80 4.03 -0.47
CA LYS A 209 18.91 4.45 -1.33
C LYS A 209 19.97 5.21 -0.52
N GLU A 210 19.56 6.19 0.29
CA GLU A 210 20.45 6.92 1.21
C GLU A 210 21.18 5.99 2.17
N GLU A 211 20.49 4.97 2.70
CA GLU A 211 21.09 3.96 3.58
C GLU A 211 22.18 3.14 2.86
N LYS A 212 21.97 2.79 1.59
CA LYS A 212 22.96 2.05 0.79
C LYS A 212 24.17 2.91 0.43
N GLU A 213 23.94 4.17 0.06
CA GLU A 213 25.01 5.12 -0.28
C GLU A 213 25.88 5.42 0.95
N SER A 214 25.26 5.67 2.10
CA SER A 214 26.01 5.88 3.35
C SER A 214 26.77 4.63 3.82
N GLU A 215 26.24 3.42 3.64
CA GLU A 215 26.97 2.17 3.91
C GLU A 215 28.19 2.02 2.97
N GLN A 216 28.06 2.38 1.69
CA GLN A 216 29.17 2.35 0.73
C GLN A 216 30.26 3.38 1.06
N ASP A 217 29.88 4.61 1.38
CA ASP A 217 30.82 5.67 1.75
C ASP A 217 31.61 5.32 3.03
N ASN A 218 30.95 4.70 4.01
CA ASN A 218 31.60 4.26 5.24
C ASN A 218 32.59 3.11 5.00
N LEU A 219 32.35 2.25 4.01
CA LEU A 219 33.29 1.20 3.60
C LEU A 219 34.47 1.80 2.83
N ALA A 220 34.23 2.78 1.97
CA ALA A 220 35.27 3.47 1.21
C ALA A 220 36.23 4.26 2.12
N LYS A 221 35.74 4.82 3.24
CA LYS A 221 36.57 5.53 4.24
C LYS A 221 37.39 4.61 5.15
N LYS A 222 37.11 3.30 5.17
CA LYS A 222 37.82 2.31 6.00
C LYS A 222 38.97 1.61 5.25
N ASN A 223 39.06 1.79 3.95
CA ASN A 223 40.12 1.27 3.09
C ASN A 223 41.09 2.39 2.70
#